data_AF-A0A971UUP8-F1
#
_entry.id   AF-A0A971UUP8-F1
#
_cell.length_a   1.000
_cell.length_b   1.000
_cell.length_c   1.000
_cell.angle_alpha   90.00
_cell.angle_beta   90.00
_cell.angle_gamma   90.00
#
_symmetry.space_group_name_H-M   'P 1'
#
loop_
_entity.id
_entity.type
_entity.pdbx_description
1 polymer ?
#
loop_
_entity_poly.entity_id
_entity_poly.type
_entity_poly.pdbx_seq_one_letter_code
_entity_poly.pdbx_strand_id
1 'polypeptide(L)'
;MVKNRISAFIVVLLVSLIFGYSNTIEAKGHIDIKEGTVEIQMDSNEDNGFEIDVPDISGPVRNLPWAKDEEFLKTQEENGAYILMAAYCSVLIDPLPGESHNVDLAAKSAKGIVIPPKGTFSQNQLIGPYTGERGYKMGTSFAGANLVQTEGGGVCKIATTLYNVAILGDFEIVERHNHS
;
A
#
# COMPACT_ATOMS: atom_id res chain seq x y z
N MET A 1 6.05 -29.05 8.10
CA MET A 1 4.86 -28.86 7.25
C MET A 1 4.87 -27.40 6.84
N VAL A 2 5.30 -27.11 5.61
CA VAL A 2 5.52 -25.74 5.12
C VAL A 2 4.16 -25.11 4.82
N LYS A 3 3.78 -24.06 5.55
CA LYS A 3 2.55 -23.30 5.29
C LYS A 3 2.72 -22.51 4.00
N ASN A 4 1.83 -22.71 3.04
CA ASN A 4 1.75 -21.89 1.83
C ASN A 4 1.37 -20.46 2.23
N ARG A 5 2.23 -19.49 1.90
CA ARG A 5 2.03 -18.06 2.15
C ARG A 5 1.86 -17.34 0.81
N ILE A 6 0.82 -16.53 0.67
CA ILE A 6 0.65 -15.59 -0.46
C ILE A 6 0.43 -14.22 0.16
N SER A 7 1.36 -13.30 -0.07
CA SER A 7 1.26 -11.90 0.39
C SER A 7 0.61 -11.07 -0.71
N ALA A 8 -0.58 -10.54 -0.44
CA ALA A 8 -1.22 -9.56 -1.30
C ALA A 8 -0.93 -8.16 -0.76
N PHE A 9 -0.21 -7.36 -1.53
CA PHE A 9 0.11 -6.00 -1.16
C PHE A 9 -0.84 -5.03 -1.86
N ILE A 10 -1.51 -4.17 -1.10
CA ILE A 10 -2.28 -3.02 -1.61
C ILE A 10 -1.86 -1.80 -0.80
N VAL A 11 -1.43 -0.74 -1.48
CA VAL A 11 -1.23 0.57 -0.87
C VAL A 11 -1.95 1.60 -1.73
N VAL A 12 -2.78 2.41 -1.07
CA VAL A 12 -3.34 3.64 -1.61
C VAL A 12 -2.36 4.77 -1.32
N LEU A 13 -2.03 5.56 -2.35
CA LEU A 13 -1.05 6.64 -2.28
C LEU A 13 -1.73 8.01 -2.13
N LEU A 14 -1.17 8.79 -1.19
CA LEU A 14 -1.13 10.27 -1.06
C LEU A 14 -2.29 11.06 -0.44
N VAL A 15 -1.94 11.83 0.59
CA VAL A 15 -2.50 13.17 0.84
C VAL A 15 -1.36 14.18 0.81
N SER A 16 -1.54 15.23 0.02
CA SER A 16 -0.68 16.41 -0.01
C SER A 16 -0.93 17.27 1.23
N LEU A 17 0.12 17.54 2.01
CA LEU A 17 0.15 18.66 2.95
C LEU A 17 1.28 19.60 2.54
N ILE A 18 0.90 20.64 1.80
CA ILE A 18 1.75 21.81 1.60
C ILE A 18 1.74 22.58 2.91
N PHE A 19 2.84 22.54 3.66
CA PHE A 19 3.16 23.56 4.64
C PHE A 19 4.57 24.07 4.37
N GLY A 20 4.66 25.27 3.82
CA GLY A 20 5.90 26.02 3.77
C GLY A 20 6.29 26.47 5.18
N TYR A 21 7.55 26.23 5.56
CA TYR A 21 8.26 27.09 6.50
C TYR A 21 9.77 26.95 6.29
N SER A 22 10.41 28.08 5.99
CA SER A 22 11.87 28.25 6.03
C SER A 22 12.38 28.21 7.47
N ASN A 23 13.42 27.44 7.75
CA ASN A 23 14.69 27.88 8.36
C ASN A 23 15.49 26.71 8.98
N THR A 24 16.71 26.58 8.47
CA THR A 24 17.99 26.21 9.13
C THR A 24 17.94 25.60 10.53
N ILE A 25 18.49 24.38 10.66
CA ILE A 25 19.19 23.94 11.88
C ILE A 25 20.55 23.36 11.49
N GLU A 26 21.58 23.96 12.09
CA GLU A 26 22.99 23.65 11.99
C GLU A 26 23.30 22.21 12.43
N ALA A 27 23.96 21.44 11.57
CA ALA A 27 24.73 20.28 12.00
C ALA A 27 26.21 20.68 12.01
N LYS A 28 26.80 20.77 13.21
CA LYS A 28 28.23 20.99 13.42
C LYS A 28 29.04 19.88 12.76
N GLY A 29 29.58 20.17 11.58
CA GLY A 29 30.69 19.47 10.95
C GLY A 29 31.74 20.51 10.60
N HIS A 30 33.00 20.26 10.96
CA HIS A 30 34.10 21.16 10.64
C HIS A 30 34.35 21.11 9.12
N ILE A 31 34.18 22.25 8.45
CA ILE A 31 34.37 22.39 7.00
C ILE A 31 35.72 23.07 6.78
N ASP A 32 36.60 22.40 6.02
CA ASP A 32 37.78 23.03 5.43
C ASP A 32 37.49 23.21 3.93
N ILE A 33 37.34 24.46 3.48
CA ILE A 33 36.99 24.80 2.10
C ILE A 33 38.27 25.08 1.32
N LYS A 34 38.56 24.27 0.29
CA LYS A 34 39.37 24.69 -0.85
C LYS A 34 38.52 24.68 -2.11
N GLU A 35 38.66 25.77 -2.86
CA GLU A 35 37.90 26.15 -4.05
C GLU A 35 37.88 25.08 -5.15
N GLY A 36 36.74 24.98 -5.84
CA GLY A 36 36.64 24.37 -7.17
C GLY A 36 35.63 23.23 -7.25
N THR A 37 34.48 23.52 -7.85
CA THR A 37 33.51 22.59 -8.48
C THR A 37 33.18 21.31 -7.69
N VAL A 38 32.01 21.28 -7.03
CA VAL A 38 31.44 20.02 -6.53
C VAL A 38 30.92 19.23 -7.73
N GLU A 39 31.74 18.34 -8.25
CA GLU A 39 31.25 17.20 -9.03
C GLU A 39 30.53 16.26 -8.05
N ILE A 40 29.21 16.12 -8.22
CA ILE A 40 28.45 15.06 -7.55
C ILE A 40 28.84 13.76 -8.25
N GLN A 41 29.83 13.06 -7.71
CA GLN A 41 30.08 11.68 -8.07
C GLN A 41 28.92 10.84 -7.50
N MET A 42 27.97 10.50 -8.37
CA MET A 42 27.09 9.36 -8.13
C MET A 42 27.95 8.12 -8.18
N ASP A 43 28.39 7.67 -7.01
CA ASP A 43 29.13 6.43 -6.87
C ASP A 43 28.13 5.28 -7.11
N SER A 44 28.10 4.82 -8.35
CA SER A 44 27.44 3.60 -8.74
C SER A 44 28.29 2.45 -8.22
N ASN A 45 27.98 1.96 -7.00
CA ASN A 45 28.06 0.55 -6.57
C ASN A 45 28.17 0.43 -5.05
N GLU A 46 27.02 0.54 -4.37
CA GLU A 46 26.79 -0.23 -3.14
C GLU A 46 25.41 -0.90 -3.28
N ASP A 47 25.40 -2.18 -3.64
CA ASP A 47 24.23 -3.05 -3.43
C ASP A 47 24.09 -3.33 -1.92
N ASN A 48 23.72 -2.31 -1.17
CA ASN A 48 23.16 -2.48 0.17
C ASN A 48 21.74 -3.01 -0.05
N GLY A 49 21.62 -4.35 -0.10
CA GLY A 49 20.41 -5.07 -0.45
C GLY A 49 19.16 -4.42 0.12
N PHE A 50 18.25 -4.03 -0.78
CA PHE A 50 16.99 -3.39 -0.39
C PHE A 50 16.12 -4.42 0.34
N GLU A 51 16.04 -4.30 1.67
CA GLU A 51 15.27 -5.20 2.52
C GLU A 51 13.79 -4.82 2.47
N ILE A 52 12.95 -5.73 1.96
CA ILE A 52 11.50 -5.57 1.88
C ILE A 52 10.87 -6.06 3.17
N ASP A 53 9.91 -5.32 3.71
CA ASP A 53 9.19 -5.73 4.90
C ASP A 53 8.21 -6.87 4.55
N VAL A 54 8.46 -8.07 5.09
CA VAL A 54 7.61 -9.25 4.95
C VAL A 54 7.20 -9.76 6.34
N PRO A 55 6.18 -9.15 6.97
CA PRO A 55 5.82 -9.49 8.34
C PRO A 55 5.13 -10.86 8.43
N ASP A 56 5.28 -11.53 9.58
CA ASP A 56 4.59 -12.81 9.87
C ASP A 56 3.10 -12.63 10.21
N ILE A 57 2.70 -11.42 10.61
CA ILE A 57 1.33 -11.04 10.95
C ILE A 57 0.97 -9.70 10.29
N SER A 58 -0.32 -9.45 10.08
CA SER A 58 -0.76 -8.19 9.48
C SER A 58 -0.34 -6.98 10.33
N GLY A 59 0.17 -5.95 9.69
CA GLY A 59 0.73 -4.80 10.40
C GLY A 59 1.24 -3.69 9.50
N PRO A 60 1.62 -2.53 10.10
CA PRO A 60 2.25 -1.45 9.37
C PRO A 60 3.61 -1.88 8.82
N VAL A 61 3.96 -1.36 7.64
CA VAL A 61 5.24 -1.59 6.96
C VAL A 61 5.80 -0.27 6.43
N ARG A 62 7.08 -0.25 6.09
CA ARG A 62 7.81 0.91 5.55
C ARG A 62 8.52 0.58 4.25
N ASN A 63 9.14 -0.58 4.15
CA ASN A 63 9.91 -0.98 2.98
C ASN A 63 9.04 -1.83 2.04
N LEU A 64 8.55 -1.20 0.96
CA LEU A 64 7.59 -1.79 0.04
C LEU A 64 8.27 -2.49 -1.15
N PRO A 65 7.73 -3.61 -1.67
CA PRO A 65 8.36 -4.37 -2.75
C PRO A 65 8.47 -3.60 -4.07
N TRP A 66 7.64 -2.58 -4.30
CA TRP A 66 7.69 -1.72 -5.50
C TRP A 66 8.37 -0.38 -5.26
N ALA A 67 9.08 -0.18 -4.13
CA ALA A 67 9.72 1.11 -3.87
C ALA A 67 10.78 1.52 -4.90
N LYS A 68 11.28 0.55 -5.70
CA LYS A 68 12.20 0.77 -6.82
C LYS A 68 11.55 0.53 -8.20
N ASP A 69 10.24 0.37 -8.26
CA ASP A 69 9.51 0.16 -9.51
C ASP A 69 9.50 1.47 -10.33
N GLU A 70 9.89 1.39 -11.61
CA GLU A 70 10.05 2.58 -12.47
C GLU A 70 8.73 3.34 -12.70
N GLU A 71 7.63 2.61 -12.89
CA GLU A 71 6.31 3.19 -13.10
C GLU A 71 5.81 3.88 -11.83
N PHE A 72 6.04 3.26 -10.68
CA PHE A 72 5.77 3.85 -9.38
C PHE A 72 6.57 5.14 -9.15
N LEU A 73 7.89 5.11 -9.34
CA LEU A 73 8.76 6.28 -9.16
C LEU A 73 8.38 7.44 -10.08
N LYS A 74 8.09 7.13 -11.35
CA LYS A 74 7.60 8.12 -12.31
C LYS A 74 6.27 8.74 -11.86
N THR A 75 5.33 7.91 -11.42
CA THR A 75 4.03 8.39 -10.90
C THR A 75 4.21 9.27 -9.67
N GLN A 76 5.15 8.94 -8.78
CA GLN A 76 5.47 9.77 -7.63
C GLN A 76 6.01 11.14 -8.05
N GLU A 77 6.92 11.18 -9.03
CA GLU A 77 7.48 12.43 -9.54
C GLU A 77 6.41 13.31 -10.18
N GLU A 78 5.59 12.75 -11.08
CA GLU A 78 4.53 13.48 -11.79
C GLU A 78 3.48 14.09 -10.86
N ASN A 79 3.29 13.51 -9.67
CA ASN A 79 2.31 13.96 -8.68
C ASN A 79 2.91 14.68 -7.46
N GLY A 80 4.24 14.89 -7.42
CA GLY A 80 4.91 15.54 -6.29
C GLY A 80 4.80 14.76 -4.98
N ALA A 81 4.91 13.44 -5.06
CA ALA A 81 4.37 12.47 -4.12
C ALA A 81 5.44 11.62 -3.42
N TYR A 82 6.40 12.28 -2.79
CA TYR A 82 7.63 11.65 -2.31
C TYR A 82 7.55 11.10 -0.87
N ILE A 83 6.55 11.52 -0.09
CA ILE A 83 6.42 11.14 1.31
C ILE A 83 5.49 9.94 1.43
N LEU A 84 6.01 8.84 1.96
CA LEU A 84 5.18 7.71 2.38
C LEU A 84 4.48 8.06 3.68
N MET A 85 3.18 8.38 3.60
CA MET A 85 2.35 8.69 4.76
C MET A 85 2.06 7.44 5.60
N ALA A 86 1.66 6.35 4.95
CA ALA A 86 1.31 5.10 5.61
C ALA A 86 1.40 3.92 4.63
N ALA A 87 1.71 2.74 5.18
CA ALA A 87 1.54 1.47 4.51
C ALA A 87 1.19 0.36 5.50
N TYR A 88 0.44 -0.63 5.03
CA TYR A 88 -0.04 -1.75 5.82
C TYR A 88 0.00 -3.03 4.98
N CYS A 89 0.49 -4.12 5.56
CA CYS A 89 0.48 -5.44 4.94
C CYS A 89 -0.57 -6.32 5.63
N SER A 90 -1.48 -6.91 4.85
CA SER A 90 -2.36 -7.96 5.34
C SER A 90 -1.77 -9.32 5.01
N VAL A 91 -1.46 -10.09 6.05
CA VAL A 91 -0.93 -11.45 5.93
C VAL A 91 -2.09 -12.44 5.92
N LEU A 92 -2.20 -13.21 4.84
CA LEU A 92 -3.17 -14.31 4.73
C LEU A 92 -2.58 -15.57 5.37
N ILE A 93 -3.03 -15.88 6.60
CA ILE A 93 -2.63 -17.09 7.31
C ILE A 93 -3.65 -18.19 7.02
N ASP A 94 -3.17 -19.30 6.44
CA ASP A 94 -3.98 -20.47 6.10
C ASP A 94 -5.27 -20.08 5.32
N PRO A 95 -5.13 -19.38 4.18
CA PRO A 95 -6.27 -18.82 3.46
C PRO A 95 -7.27 -19.90 3.02
N LEU A 96 -8.56 -19.58 3.13
CA LEU A 96 -9.63 -20.48 2.73
C LEU A 96 -9.68 -20.62 1.20
N PRO A 97 -10.31 -21.69 0.66
CA PRO A 97 -10.44 -21.86 -0.78
C PRO A 97 -11.03 -20.63 -1.47
N GLY A 98 -10.35 -20.15 -2.51
CA GLY A 98 -10.75 -18.97 -3.27
C GLY A 98 -10.28 -17.63 -2.69
N GLU A 99 -9.97 -17.54 -1.39
CA GLU A 99 -9.58 -16.30 -0.71
C GLU A 99 -8.34 -15.67 -1.35
N SER A 100 -7.23 -16.41 -1.46
CA SER A 100 -5.98 -15.85 -2.02
C SER A 100 -6.15 -15.31 -3.44
N HIS A 101 -6.93 -16.01 -4.28
CA HIS A 101 -7.21 -15.59 -5.65
C HIS A 101 -8.03 -14.30 -5.67
N ASN A 102 -9.08 -14.23 -4.86
CA ASN A 102 -9.97 -13.07 -4.80
C ASN A 102 -9.26 -11.84 -4.23
N VAL A 103 -8.46 -12.03 -3.19
CA VAL A 103 -7.64 -10.97 -2.58
C VAL A 103 -6.60 -10.46 -3.57
N ASP A 104 -5.89 -11.34 -4.28
CA ASP A 104 -4.92 -10.97 -5.32
C ASP A 104 -5.57 -10.21 -6.49
N LEU A 105 -6.73 -10.67 -6.97
CA LEU A 105 -7.46 -10.01 -8.04
C LEU A 105 -7.94 -8.61 -7.64
N ALA A 106 -8.49 -8.49 -6.42
CA ALA A 106 -8.90 -7.20 -5.87
C ALA A 106 -7.70 -6.26 -5.68
N ALA A 107 -6.56 -6.79 -5.24
CA ALA A 107 -5.32 -6.04 -5.10
C ALA A 107 -4.79 -5.49 -6.41
N LYS A 108 -4.73 -6.34 -7.45
CA LYS A 108 -4.33 -5.94 -8.79
C LYS A 108 -5.27 -4.88 -9.37
N SER A 109 -6.56 -4.97 -9.10
CA SER A 109 -7.55 -3.98 -9.54
C SER A 109 -7.38 -2.61 -8.87
N ALA A 110 -6.75 -2.55 -7.70
CA ALA A 110 -6.45 -1.31 -6.99
C ALA A 110 -5.02 -0.77 -7.22
N LYS A 111 -4.15 -1.55 -7.89
CA LYS A 111 -2.76 -1.17 -8.12
C LYS A 111 -2.69 0.09 -9.00
N GLY A 112 -1.83 1.04 -8.60
CA GLY A 112 -1.48 2.21 -9.41
C GLY A 112 -2.51 3.34 -9.41
N ILE A 113 -3.58 3.24 -8.62
CA ILE A 113 -4.55 4.31 -8.49
C ILE A 113 -3.92 5.51 -7.75
N VAL A 114 -4.02 6.68 -8.39
CA VAL A 114 -3.65 7.98 -7.80
C VAL A 114 -4.92 8.71 -7.41
N ILE A 115 -5.00 9.13 -6.14
CA ILE A 115 -6.11 9.95 -5.64
C ILE A 115 -5.63 11.41 -5.58
N PRO A 116 -6.26 12.34 -6.32
CA PRO A 116 -5.89 13.74 -6.25
C PRO A 116 -6.24 14.34 -4.87
N PRO A 117 -5.65 15.48 -4.48
CA PRO A 117 -6.05 16.18 -3.28
C PRO A 117 -7.56 16.45 -3.23
N LYS A 118 -8.19 16.18 -2.08
CA LYS A 118 -9.65 16.23 -1.88
C LYS A 118 -10.46 15.21 -2.71
N GLY A 119 -9.79 14.30 -3.41
CA GLY A 119 -10.41 13.16 -4.07
C GLY A 119 -10.92 12.13 -3.05
N THR A 120 -11.93 11.37 -3.45
CA THR A 120 -12.46 10.27 -2.65
C THR A 120 -12.21 8.95 -3.36
N PHE A 121 -11.74 7.97 -2.62
CA PHE A 121 -11.59 6.60 -3.10
C PHE A 121 -12.70 5.71 -2.55
N SER A 122 -13.36 4.97 -3.43
CA SER A 122 -14.33 3.94 -3.05
C SER A 122 -13.85 2.59 -3.55
N GLN A 123 -13.50 1.71 -2.60
CA GLN A 123 -13.16 0.32 -2.91
C GLN A 123 -14.30 -0.34 -3.70
N ASN A 124 -15.52 -0.28 -3.19
CA ASN A 124 -16.65 -1.00 -3.78
C ASN A 124 -16.94 -0.52 -5.21
N GLN A 125 -16.73 0.77 -5.49
CA GLN A 125 -16.89 1.31 -6.83
C GLN A 125 -15.77 0.86 -7.78
N LEU A 126 -14.55 0.70 -7.28
CA LEU A 126 -13.39 0.30 -8.07
C LEU A 126 -13.34 -1.21 -8.33
N ILE A 127 -13.34 -2.00 -7.26
CA ILE A 127 -13.08 -3.45 -7.34
C ILE A 127 -14.35 -4.28 -7.42
N GLY A 128 -15.50 -3.71 -7.04
CA GLY A 128 -16.82 -4.34 -7.16
C GLY A 128 -17.50 -4.02 -8.50
N PRO A 129 -18.53 -4.78 -8.91
CA PRO A 129 -19.12 -5.91 -8.18
C PRO A 129 -18.23 -7.16 -8.19
N TYR A 130 -18.34 -7.98 -7.14
CA TYR A 130 -17.51 -9.17 -6.95
C TYR A 130 -18.11 -10.39 -7.66
N THR A 131 -18.06 -10.40 -8.99
CA THR A 131 -18.72 -11.44 -9.81
C THR A 131 -17.77 -12.45 -10.41
N GLY A 132 -18.28 -13.66 -10.69
CA GLY A 132 -17.59 -14.69 -11.46
C GLY A 132 -17.10 -14.21 -12.83
N GLU A 133 -17.89 -13.38 -13.52
CA GLU A 133 -17.53 -12.78 -14.82
C GLU A 133 -16.29 -11.88 -14.75
N ARG A 134 -16.08 -11.21 -13.60
CA ARG A 134 -14.88 -10.41 -13.33
C ARG A 134 -13.70 -11.24 -12.85
N GLY A 135 -13.85 -12.57 -12.81
CA GLY A 135 -12.79 -13.51 -12.43
C GLY A 135 -12.76 -13.83 -10.94
N TYR A 136 -13.72 -13.35 -10.14
CA TYR A 136 -13.80 -13.76 -8.74
C TYR A 136 -14.26 -15.20 -8.62
N LYS A 137 -13.75 -15.90 -7.61
CA LYS A 137 -14.11 -17.26 -7.26
C LYS A 137 -15.03 -17.27 -6.04
N MET A 138 -15.74 -18.38 -5.85
CA MET A 138 -16.41 -18.64 -4.58
C MET A 138 -15.37 -18.67 -3.46
N GLY A 139 -15.57 -17.85 -2.44
CA GLY A 139 -14.79 -17.82 -1.20
C GLY A 139 -15.70 -17.73 0.02
N THR A 140 -15.13 -17.91 1.20
CA THR A 140 -15.87 -17.75 2.45
C THR A 140 -16.03 -16.26 2.80
N SER A 141 -17.23 -15.90 3.24
CA SER A 141 -17.62 -14.57 3.70
C SER A 141 -18.41 -14.67 5.00
N PHE A 142 -18.37 -13.60 5.80
CA PHE A 142 -19.23 -13.47 6.97
C PHE A 142 -20.59 -12.87 6.57
N ALA A 143 -21.65 -13.52 7.01
CA ALA A 143 -23.02 -13.00 7.04
C ALA A 143 -23.53 -13.09 8.48
N GLY A 144 -23.49 -11.96 9.18
CA GLY A 144 -23.64 -11.87 10.63
C GLY A 144 -22.63 -12.75 11.35
N ALA A 145 -23.14 -13.67 12.17
CA ALA A 145 -22.32 -14.64 12.91
C ALA A 145 -21.98 -15.91 12.09
N ASN A 146 -22.47 -16.04 10.85
CA ASN A 146 -22.33 -17.26 10.06
C ASN A 146 -21.27 -17.11 8.96
N LEU A 147 -20.60 -18.23 8.65
CA LEU A 147 -19.78 -18.36 7.46
C LEU A 147 -20.65 -18.84 6.30
N VAL A 148 -20.64 -18.09 5.21
CA VAL A 148 -21.34 -18.41 3.96
C VAL A 148 -20.36 -18.39 2.80
N GLN A 149 -20.69 -19.11 1.73
CA GLN A 149 -19.92 -19.05 0.51
C GLN A 149 -20.49 -17.98 -0.42
N THR A 150 -19.67 -17.03 -0.87
CA THR A 150 -20.05 -15.98 -1.81
C THR A 150 -19.00 -15.82 -2.90
N GLU A 151 -19.38 -15.29 -4.05
CA GLU A 151 -18.39 -14.78 -5.00
C GLU A 151 -17.58 -13.65 -4.36
N GLY A 152 -16.28 -13.65 -4.60
CA GLY A 152 -15.36 -12.67 -4.00
C GLY A 152 -15.15 -12.82 -2.49
N GLY A 153 -15.51 -13.97 -1.89
CA GLY A 153 -15.21 -14.21 -0.49
C GLY A 153 -13.71 -14.05 -0.20
N GLY A 154 -13.39 -13.37 0.90
CA GLY A 154 -12.04 -12.92 1.24
C GLY A 154 -11.72 -11.45 0.91
N VAL A 155 -12.46 -10.79 0.01
CA VAL A 155 -12.16 -9.39 -0.40
C VAL A 155 -12.33 -8.38 0.75
N CYS A 156 -13.02 -8.73 1.84
CA CYS A 156 -13.05 -7.90 3.05
C CYS A 156 -11.67 -7.64 3.68
N LYS A 157 -10.67 -8.49 3.38
CA LYS A 157 -9.27 -8.25 3.76
C LYS A 157 -8.72 -7.00 3.08
N ILE A 158 -9.14 -6.70 1.84
CA ILE A 158 -8.76 -5.46 1.14
C ILE A 158 -9.34 -4.25 1.86
N ALA A 159 -10.61 -4.31 2.25
CA ALA A 159 -11.25 -3.26 3.03
C ALA A 159 -10.54 -3.02 4.35
N THR A 160 -10.11 -4.10 5.02
CA THR A 160 -9.33 -4.02 6.26
C THR A 160 -7.97 -3.38 6.02
N THR A 161 -7.24 -3.78 4.98
CA THR A 161 -5.94 -3.18 4.61
C THR A 161 -6.08 -1.68 4.36
N LEU A 162 -7.04 -1.30 3.49
CA LEU A 162 -7.27 0.08 3.10
C LEU A 162 -7.71 0.95 4.28
N TYR A 163 -8.58 0.43 5.14
CA TYR A 163 -8.99 1.12 6.37
C TYR A 163 -7.79 1.38 7.29
N ASN A 164 -6.90 0.40 7.49
CA ASN A 164 -5.71 0.61 8.31
C ASN A 164 -4.74 1.62 7.68
N VAL A 165 -4.54 1.59 6.36
CA VAL A 165 -3.73 2.61 5.66
C VAL A 165 -4.34 4.00 5.85
N ALA A 166 -5.66 4.14 5.71
CA ALA A 166 -6.34 5.42 5.89
C ALA A 166 -6.20 5.96 7.32
N ILE A 167 -6.39 5.13 8.34
CA ILE A 167 -6.22 5.53 9.74
C ILE A 167 -4.76 5.89 10.06
N LEU A 168 -3.79 5.08 9.59
CA LEU A 168 -2.37 5.35 9.82
C LEU A 168 -1.89 6.63 9.11
N GLY A 169 -2.47 6.95 7.96
CA GLY A 169 -2.17 8.15 7.17
C GLY A 169 -2.97 9.39 7.58
N ASP A 170 -3.82 9.29 8.60
CA ASP A 170 -4.74 10.34 9.05
C ASP A 170 -5.69 10.84 7.94
N PHE A 171 -6.18 9.91 7.12
CA PHE A 171 -7.16 10.21 6.07
C PHE A 171 -8.59 10.13 6.60
N GLU A 172 -9.46 10.99 6.07
CA GLU A 172 -10.88 11.01 6.42
C GLU A 172 -11.59 9.72 5.98
N ILE A 173 -12.32 9.10 6.90
CA ILE A 173 -13.21 7.97 6.60
C ILE A 173 -14.60 8.51 6.27
N VAL A 174 -14.89 8.67 4.97
CA VAL A 174 -16.19 9.17 4.49
C VAL A 174 -17.33 8.20 4.80
N GLU A 175 -17.11 6.90 4.62
CA GLU A 175 -18.13 5.86 4.81
C GLU A 175 -17.48 4.52 5.16
N ARG A 176 -18.12 3.75 6.05
CA ARG A 176 -17.71 2.39 6.42
C ARG A 176 -18.91 1.55 6.83
N HIS A 177 -18.96 0.32 6.31
CA HIS A 177 -19.95 -0.68 6.70
C HIS A 177 -19.24 -1.90 7.30
N ASN A 178 -19.71 -2.36 8.46
CA ASN A 178 -19.32 -3.65 9.00
C ASN A 178 -20.09 -4.77 8.30
N HIS A 179 -19.58 -6.00 8.41
CA HIS A 179 -20.38 -7.18 8.04
C HIS A 179 -21.66 -7.20 8.89
N SER A 180 -22.80 -7.29 8.21
CA SER A 180 -24.13 -7.49 8.78
C SER A 180 -24.52 -8.96 8.77
#